data_AF-A0A954LCP6-F1
#
_entry.id   AF-A0A954LCP6-F1
#
_cell.length_a   1.000
_cell.length_b   1.000
_cell.length_c   1.000
_cell.angle_alpha   90.00
_cell.angle_beta   90.00
_cell.angle_gamma   90.00
#
_symmetry.space_group_name_H-M   'P 1'
#
loop_
_entity.id
_entity.type
_entity.pdbx_description
1 polymer ?
#
loop_
_entity_poly.entity_id
_entity_poly.type
_entity_poly.pdbx_seq_one_letter_code
_entity_poly.pdbx_strand_id
1 'polypeptide(L)'
;TFLGKHEGPRVLLLGGRAWQVNHIDWQRRIAYVEATEAKGRTRWKGEGQGLAFRLAQAIKRVLATDHVREYWSQRAIDRIRETRHEFSWLPAESTVALLGSDGQTEWWTFGGSRANAALARELSLETRAGVRHNSFTLTFDKALKLQDVEQAISLIRQHDVSAMRPAVDEAAIDGLKFSECLPVDLATEMLERRLQDLQATRRVLAEHMRIIVQEV
;
A
#
# COMPACT_ATOMS: atom_id res chain seq x y z
N THR A 1 -5.86 -21.37 0.82
CA THR A 1 -5.58 -20.96 -0.58
C THR A 1 -4.37 -21.75 -1.06
N PHE A 2 -4.46 -22.37 -2.23
CA PHE A 2 -3.53 -23.40 -2.71
C PHE A 2 -2.10 -22.94 -3.03
N LEU A 3 -1.84 -21.63 -2.95
CA LEU A 3 -0.61 -20.98 -3.42
C LEU A 3 0.38 -20.60 -2.30
N GLY A 4 0.14 -20.99 -1.04
CA GLY A 4 1.09 -20.79 0.05
C GLY A 4 1.99 -22.00 0.25
N LYS A 5 3.31 -21.82 0.36
CA LYS A 5 4.19 -22.82 0.97
C LYS A 5 3.79 -22.93 2.45
N HIS A 6 3.33 -24.11 2.86
CA HIS A 6 3.04 -24.44 4.24
C HIS A 6 3.69 -25.79 4.52
N GLU A 7 4.40 -25.89 5.65
CA GLU A 7 4.79 -27.17 6.23
C GLU A 7 3.55 -27.80 6.89
N GLY A 8 3.24 -29.05 6.56
CA GLY A 8 2.10 -29.80 7.09
C GLY A 8 0.90 -29.97 6.13
N PRO A 9 -0.12 -30.74 6.54
CA PRO A 9 -1.28 -31.08 5.71
C PRO A 9 -2.10 -29.84 5.34
N ARG A 10 -2.48 -29.73 4.06
CA ARG A 10 -3.25 -28.60 3.54
C ARG A 10 -4.74 -28.79 3.84
N VAL A 11 -5.30 -28.03 4.77
CA VAL A 11 -6.73 -28.11 5.13
C VAL A 11 -7.53 -26.95 4.53
N LEU A 12 -8.57 -27.28 3.78
CA LEU A 12 -9.56 -26.36 3.21
C LEU A 12 -10.81 -26.29 4.10
N LEU A 13 -11.49 -25.16 4.09
CA LEU A 13 -12.80 -24.98 4.72
C LEU A 13 -13.82 -24.78 3.60
N LEU A 14 -14.75 -25.73 3.43
CA LEU A 14 -15.78 -25.71 2.40
C LEU A 14 -17.11 -26.16 3.01
N GLY A 15 -18.16 -25.36 2.83
CA GLY A 15 -19.48 -25.64 3.42
C GLY A 15 -19.48 -25.72 4.95
N GLY A 16 -18.58 -24.97 5.62
CA GLY A 16 -18.43 -25.00 7.08
C GLY A 16 -17.70 -26.23 7.64
N ARG A 17 -17.22 -27.14 6.79
CA ARG A 17 -16.46 -28.34 7.18
C ARG A 17 -15.00 -28.25 6.75
N ALA A 18 -14.13 -28.90 7.51
CA ALA A 18 -12.70 -28.98 7.21
C ALA A 18 -12.39 -30.22 6.36
N TRP A 19 -11.56 -30.00 5.34
CA TRP A 19 -11.21 -30.99 4.32
C TRP A 19 -9.69 -31.00 4.12
N GLN A 20 -9.02 -32.11 4.43
CA GLN A 20 -7.59 -32.28 4.16
C GLN A 20 -7.39 -32.61 2.69
N VAL A 21 -6.51 -31.86 2.01
CA VAL A 21 -6.15 -32.09 0.61
C VAL A 21 -5.10 -33.18 0.55
N ASN A 22 -5.48 -34.32 -0.03
CA ASN A 22 -4.61 -35.47 -0.24
C ASN A 22 -3.79 -35.31 -1.52
N HIS A 23 -4.42 -34.85 -2.60
CA HIS A 23 -3.78 -34.70 -3.92
C HIS A 23 -4.46 -33.61 -4.76
N ILE A 24 -3.69 -32.90 -5.59
CA ILE A 24 -4.19 -31.94 -6.57
C ILE A 24 -3.74 -32.37 -7.96
N ASP A 25 -4.70 -32.71 -8.81
CA ASP A 25 -4.51 -32.92 -10.24
C ASP A 25 -4.69 -31.58 -10.97
N TRP A 26 -3.58 -30.93 -11.30
CA TRP A 26 -3.57 -29.62 -11.95
C TRP A 26 -4.06 -29.68 -13.41
N GLN A 27 -3.79 -30.78 -14.10
CA GLN A 27 -4.17 -30.95 -15.50
C GLN A 27 -5.70 -31.07 -15.63
N ARG A 28 -6.32 -31.83 -14.72
CA ARG A 28 -7.78 -32.02 -14.68
C ARG A 28 -8.51 -30.98 -13.83
N ARG A 29 -7.77 -30.14 -13.09
CA ARG A 29 -8.30 -29.14 -12.14
C ARG A 29 -9.17 -29.78 -11.03
N ILE A 30 -8.73 -30.92 -10.51
CA ILE A 30 -9.44 -31.68 -9.44
C ILE A 30 -8.57 -31.73 -8.17
N ALA A 31 -9.17 -31.45 -7.02
CA ALA A 31 -8.53 -31.66 -5.71
C ALA A 31 -9.24 -32.80 -4.97
N TYR A 32 -8.48 -33.82 -4.60
CA TYR A 32 -8.96 -34.95 -3.80
C TYR A 32 -8.78 -34.63 -2.32
N VAL A 33 -9.88 -34.78 -1.57
CA VAL A 33 -9.95 -34.37 -0.17
C VAL A 33 -10.61 -35.42 0.71
N GLU A 34 -10.26 -35.42 1.99
CA GLU A 34 -10.92 -36.19 3.04
C GLU A 34 -11.40 -35.29 4.17
N ALA A 35 -12.48 -35.67 4.85
CA ALA A 35 -12.97 -34.93 6.00
C ALA A 35 -11.95 -34.98 7.15
N THR A 36 -11.75 -33.87 7.85
CA THR A 36 -10.80 -33.77 8.96
C THR A 36 -11.33 -32.86 10.07
N GLU A 37 -10.92 -33.12 11.32
CA GLU A 37 -11.16 -32.25 12.48
C GLU A 37 -10.09 -31.16 12.62
N ALA A 38 -9.05 -31.18 11.78
CA ALA A 38 -8.02 -30.16 11.78
C ALA A 38 -8.58 -28.77 11.42
N LYS A 39 -8.10 -27.73 12.10
CA LYS A 39 -8.53 -26.34 11.81
C LYS A 39 -8.11 -25.90 10.41
N GLY A 40 -9.05 -25.87 9.48
CA GLY A 40 -8.87 -25.22 8.19
C GLY A 40 -8.69 -23.70 8.35
N ARG A 41 -7.93 -23.08 7.45
CA ARG A 41 -7.86 -21.62 7.33
C ARG A 41 -8.25 -21.22 5.91
N THR A 42 -9.41 -20.59 5.77
CA THR A 42 -9.78 -19.94 4.51
C THR A 42 -9.14 -18.56 4.46
N ARG A 43 -8.25 -18.36 3.49
CA ARG A 43 -7.79 -17.03 3.10
C ARG A 43 -8.40 -16.70 1.74
N TRP A 44 -9.27 -15.72 1.73
CA TRP A 44 -9.72 -15.04 0.52
C TRP A 44 -8.62 -14.03 0.16
N LYS A 45 -7.80 -14.37 -0.83
CA LYS A 45 -6.91 -13.38 -1.43
C LYS A 45 -7.79 -12.51 -2.32
N GLY A 46 -8.28 -11.40 -1.76
CA GLY A 46 -8.71 -10.28 -2.58
C GLY A 46 -7.48 -9.46 -2.96
N GLU A 47 -7.47 -8.90 -4.17
CA GLU A 47 -6.64 -7.74 -4.44
C GLU A 47 -7.22 -6.61 -3.60
N GLY A 48 -6.58 -6.31 -2.47
CA GLY A 48 -7.00 -5.19 -1.64
C GLY A 48 -6.87 -3.92 -2.46
N GLN A 49 -8.00 -3.25 -2.75
CA GLN A 49 -7.93 -1.93 -3.36
C GLN A 49 -7.23 -0.99 -2.39
N GLY A 50 -6.28 -0.20 -2.90
CA GLY A 50 -5.63 0.81 -2.09
C GLY A 50 -6.64 1.83 -1.55
N LEU A 51 -6.32 2.44 -0.40
CA LEU A 51 -7.21 3.42 0.21
C LEU A 51 -7.21 4.72 -0.59
N ALA A 52 -8.36 5.38 -0.64
CA ALA A 52 -8.48 6.74 -1.14
C ALA A 52 -7.87 7.75 -0.15
N PHE A 53 -7.44 8.90 -0.65
CA PHE A 53 -6.83 9.98 0.13
C PHE A 53 -7.63 10.35 1.38
N ARG A 54 -8.95 10.53 1.26
CA ARG A 54 -9.82 10.90 2.38
C ARG A 54 -9.78 9.91 3.54
N LEU A 55 -9.70 8.61 3.23
CA LEU A 55 -9.66 7.56 4.24
C LEU A 55 -8.26 7.46 4.87
N ALA A 56 -7.20 7.54 4.06
CA ALA A 56 -5.84 7.59 4.58
C ALA A 56 -5.62 8.77 5.53
N GLN A 57 -6.12 9.96 5.17
CA GLN A 57 -6.08 11.15 6.03
C GLN A 57 -6.97 11.05 7.27
N ALA A 58 -8.10 10.33 7.20
CA ALA A 58 -8.90 10.06 8.39
C ALA A 58 -8.16 9.16 9.37
N ILE A 59 -7.46 8.14 8.87
CA ILE A 59 -6.59 7.27 9.67
C ILE A 59 -5.48 8.10 10.33
N LYS A 60 -4.76 8.93 9.57
CA LYS A 60 -3.73 9.85 10.08
C LYS A 60 -4.24 10.70 11.24
N ARG A 61 -5.41 11.33 11.09
CA ARG A 61 -6.02 12.16 12.16
C ARG A 61 -6.38 11.37 13.41
N VAL A 62 -6.81 10.12 13.28
CA VAL A 62 -7.11 9.27 14.44
C VAL A 62 -5.82 8.87 15.16
N LEU A 63 -4.74 8.61 14.41
CA LEU A 63 -3.41 8.28 14.96
C LEU A 63 -2.74 9.49 15.63
N ALA A 64 -2.87 10.69 15.05
CA ALA A 64 -2.20 11.90 15.53
C ALA A 64 -2.93 12.62 16.69
N THR A 65 -3.90 11.98 17.34
CA THR A 65 -4.66 12.56 18.46
C THR A 65 -4.76 11.56 19.60
N ASP A 66 -4.91 12.03 20.85
CA ASP A 66 -5.13 11.15 22.00
C ASP A 66 -6.61 10.91 22.34
N HIS A 67 -7.53 11.48 21.53
CA HIS A 67 -8.96 11.39 21.79
C HIS A 67 -9.42 9.92 21.82
N VAL A 68 -10.06 9.53 22.92
CA VAL A 68 -10.79 8.27 23.08
C VAL A 68 -12.28 8.55 23.01
N ARG A 69 -13.05 7.76 22.25
CA ARG A 69 -14.49 7.97 22.12
C ARG A 69 -15.24 7.13 23.16
N GLU A 70 -16.31 7.69 23.71
CA GLU A 70 -17.10 7.08 24.80
C GLU A 70 -17.67 5.70 24.45
N TYR A 71 -17.96 5.46 23.16
CA TYR A 71 -18.51 4.20 22.67
C TYR A 71 -17.44 3.15 22.31
N TRP A 72 -16.16 3.43 22.55
CA TRP A 72 -15.11 2.43 22.31
C TRP A 72 -15.07 1.40 23.43
N SER A 73 -15.01 0.12 23.05
CA SER A 73 -14.76 -0.95 24.01
C SER A 73 -13.33 -0.88 24.56
N GLN A 74 -13.09 -1.49 25.72
CA GLN A 74 -11.76 -1.54 26.33
C GLN A 74 -10.71 -2.10 25.35
N ARG A 75 -11.03 -3.19 24.62
CA ARG A 75 -10.15 -3.76 23.59
C ARG A 75 -9.79 -2.77 22.48
N ALA A 76 -10.72 -1.92 22.06
CA ALA A 76 -10.45 -0.90 21.05
C ALA A 76 -9.54 0.20 21.59
N ILE A 77 -9.77 0.61 22.83
CA ILE A 77 -8.97 1.61 23.54
C ILE A 77 -7.52 1.12 23.74
N ASP A 78 -7.34 -0.13 24.16
CA ASP A 78 -6.01 -0.70 24.38
C ASP A 78 -5.25 -0.77 23.06
N ARG A 79 -5.89 -1.30 22.00
CA ARG A 79 -5.26 -1.42 20.68
C ARG A 79 -4.89 -0.06 20.08
N ILE A 80 -5.78 0.95 20.15
CA ILE A 80 -5.46 2.26 19.57
C ILE A 80 -4.37 2.99 20.36
N ARG A 81 -4.26 2.78 21.68
CA ARG A 81 -3.16 3.32 22.48
C ARG A 81 -1.82 2.70 22.08
N GLU A 82 -1.76 1.37 21.93
CA GLU A 82 -0.58 0.67 21.43
C GLU A 82 -0.16 1.22 20.06
N THR A 83 -1.10 1.32 19.12
CA THR A 83 -0.80 1.86 17.78
C THR A 83 -0.37 3.32 17.83
N ARG A 84 -1.02 4.18 18.62
CA ARG A 84 -0.61 5.59 18.75
C ARG A 84 0.79 5.75 19.34
N HIS A 85 1.19 4.85 20.23
CA HIS A 85 2.56 4.83 20.77
C HIS A 85 3.58 4.54 19.66
N GLU A 86 3.32 3.56 18.79
CA GLU A 86 4.15 3.26 17.61
C GLU A 86 4.26 4.43 16.62
N PHE A 87 3.23 5.29 16.56
CA PHE A 87 3.13 6.46 15.69
C PHE A 87 3.29 7.80 16.44
N SER A 88 3.92 7.81 17.61
CA SER A 88 4.08 9.02 18.44
C SER A 88 4.81 10.18 17.73
N TRP A 89 5.60 9.85 16.71
CA TRP A 89 6.32 10.77 15.84
C TRP A 89 5.45 11.40 14.74
N LEU A 90 4.20 10.94 14.54
CA LEU A 90 3.35 11.34 13.42
C LEU A 90 2.48 12.58 13.75
N PRO A 91 2.73 13.74 13.13
CA PRO A 91 1.89 14.93 13.29
C PRO A 91 0.62 14.86 12.41
N ALA A 92 -0.44 15.56 12.84
CA ALA A 92 -1.70 15.65 12.09
C ALA A 92 -1.56 16.45 10.77
N GLU A 93 -0.82 17.56 10.80
CA GLU A 93 -0.83 18.61 9.75
C GLU A 93 0.46 18.66 8.91
N SER A 94 1.24 17.58 8.88
CA SER A 94 2.43 17.50 7.99
C SER A 94 2.72 16.08 7.56
N THR A 95 3.46 15.93 6.47
CA THR A 95 4.05 14.64 6.08
C THR A 95 5.37 14.45 6.80
N VAL A 96 5.83 13.20 6.91
CA VAL A 96 7.07 12.87 7.63
C VAL A 96 8.01 12.09 6.72
N ALA A 97 9.24 12.57 6.53
CA ALA A 97 10.34 11.76 6.05
C ALA A 97 11.03 11.13 7.26
N LEU A 98 10.96 9.81 7.35
CA LEU A 98 11.57 9.00 8.40
C LEU A 98 12.83 8.33 7.84
N LEU A 99 13.97 8.51 8.50
CA LEU A 99 15.19 7.78 8.22
C LEU A 99 15.29 6.58 9.17
N GLY A 100 15.15 5.37 8.61
CA GLY A 100 15.30 4.11 9.34
C GLY A 100 16.76 3.83 9.71
N SER A 101 16.95 2.98 10.71
CA SER A 101 18.28 2.58 11.19
C SER A 101 19.07 1.74 10.17
N ASP A 102 18.39 1.15 9.19
CA ASP A 102 18.97 0.44 8.05
C ASP A 102 19.38 1.38 6.90
N GLY A 103 19.18 2.69 7.07
CA GLY A 103 19.47 3.72 6.07
C GLY A 103 18.39 3.85 4.98
N GLN A 104 17.29 3.10 5.05
CA GLN A 104 16.15 3.33 4.17
C GLN A 104 15.37 4.58 4.61
N THR A 105 15.02 5.39 3.62
CA THR A 105 14.16 6.56 3.86
C THR A 105 12.72 6.21 3.48
N GLU A 106 11.78 6.57 4.34
CA GLU A 106 10.36 6.46 4.09
C GLU A 106 9.70 7.83 4.16
N TRP A 107 8.91 8.19 3.16
CA TRP A 107 8.07 9.39 3.19
C TRP A 107 6.63 9.00 3.49
N TRP A 108 6.20 9.28 4.72
CA TRP A 108 4.85 9.07 5.26
C TRP A 108 3.93 10.23 4.87
N THR A 109 3.13 10.01 3.82
CA THR A 109 2.25 11.01 3.22
C THR A 109 0.79 10.87 3.65
N PHE A 110 0.33 9.64 3.93
CA PHE A 110 -1.10 9.30 4.00
C PHE A 110 -1.88 9.83 2.78
N GLY A 111 -1.23 9.81 1.62
CA GLY A 111 -1.76 10.32 0.35
C GLY A 111 -2.84 9.45 -0.29
N GLY A 112 -3.04 8.24 0.22
CA GLY A 112 -3.80 7.23 -0.48
C GLY A 112 -3.02 6.63 -1.65
N SER A 113 -3.48 5.49 -2.13
CA SER A 113 -2.75 4.67 -3.11
C SER A 113 -2.47 5.38 -4.43
N ARG A 114 -3.44 6.12 -4.96
CA ARG A 114 -3.34 6.79 -6.26
C ARG A 114 -2.36 7.97 -6.26
N ALA A 115 -2.46 8.83 -5.24
CA ALA A 115 -1.53 9.96 -5.12
C ALA A 115 -0.10 9.45 -4.91
N ASN A 116 0.07 8.47 -4.02
CA ASN A 116 1.37 7.87 -3.78
C ASN A 116 1.91 7.15 -5.01
N ALA A 117 1.09 6.48 -5.82
CA ALA A 117 1.54 5.87 -7.07
C ALA A 117 2.10 6.90 -8.06
N ALA A 118 1.44 8.06 -8.21
CA ALA A 118 1.93 9.15 -9.05
C ALA A 118 3.24 9.74 -8.50
N LEU A 119 3.29 10.01 -7.19
CA LEU A 119 4.51 10.54 -6.54
C LEU A 119 5.67 9.56 -6.60
N ALA A 120 5.42 8.26 -6.46
CA ALA A 120 6.44 7.23 -6.57
C ALA A 120 7.11 7.25 -7.94
N ARG A 121 6.33 7.36 -9.02
CA ARG A 121 6.88 7.47 -10.38
C ARG A 121 7.76 8.70 -10.54
N GLU A 122 7.28 9.88 -10.14
CA GLU A 122 8.04 11.13 -10.25
C GLU A 122 9.34 11.06 -9.44
N LEU A 123 9.27 10.58 -8.18
CA LEU A 123 10.46 10.41 -7.34
C LEU A 123 11.42 9.37 -7.89
N SER A 124 10.94 8.29 -8.50
CA SER A 124 11.78 7.31 -9.16
C SER A 124 12.54 7.90 -10.35
N LEU A 125 11.91 8.79 -11.13
CA LEU A 125 12.56 9.48 -12.24
C LEU A 125 13.64 10.46 -11.73
N GLU A 126 13.31 11.27 -10.72
CA GLU A 126 14.23 12.25 -10.15
C GLU A 126 15.44 11.58 -9.47
N THR A 127 15.21 10.54 -8.68
CA THR A 127 16.27 9.87 -7.89
C THR A 127 16.99 8.75 -8.64
N ARG A 128 16.46 8.31 -9.80
CA ARG A 128 16.94 7.12 -10.53
C ARG A 128 17.00 5.87 -9.63
N ALA A 129 16.05 5.78 -8.70
CA ALA A 129 15.91 4.68 -7.74
C ALA A 129 14.46 4.15 -7.73
N GLY A 130 14.30 2.87 -7.41
CA GLY A 130 12.98 2.30 -7.19
C GLY A 130 12.32 2.95 -5.98
N VAL A 131 11.07 3.39 -6.13
CA VAL A 131 10.24 3.91 -5.04
C VAL A 131 8.99 3.06 -4.95
N ARG A 132 8.92 2.24 -3.89
CA ARG A 132 7.72 1.46 -3.58
C ARG A 132 6.70 2.35 -2.90
N HIS A 133 5.43 2.00 -3.02
CA HIS A 133 4.36 2.78 -2.41
C HIS A 133 3.24 1.91 -1.86
N ASN A 134 2.56 2.44 -0.85
CA ASN A 134 1.25 1.97 -0.42
C ASN A 134 0.32 3.18 -0.18
N SER A 135 -0.77 3.00 0.55
CA SER A 135 -1.72 4.11 0.81
C SER A 135 -1.23 5.16 1.81
N PHE A 136 -0.14 4.87 2.53
CA PHE A 136 0.41 5.67 3.62
C PHE A 136 1.82 6.17 3.33
N THR A 137 2.66 5.34 2.69
CA THR A 137 4.10 5.60 2.55
C THR A 137 4.61 5.47 1.13
N LEU A 138 5.75 6.13 0.91
CA LEU A 138 6.68 5.97 -0.20
C LEU A 138 8.01 5.50 0.38
N THR A 139 8.55 4.37 -0.08
CA THR A 139 9.78 3.77 0.45
C THR A 139 10.82 3.69 -0.68
N PHE A 140 11.99 4.28 -0.46
CA PHE A 140 13.08 4.26 -1.44
C PHE A 140 13.88 2.96 -1.30
N ASP A 141 14.01 2.20 -2.39
CA ASP A 141 14.67 0.87 -2.37
C ASP A 141 16.18 0.93 -2.16
N LYS A 142 16.79 2.06 -2.50
CA LYS A 142 18.20 2.34 -2.22
C LYS A 142 18.29 3.19 -0.96
N ALA A 143 19.29 2.93 -0.12
CA ALA A 143 19.69 3.84 0.93
C ALA A 143 20.17 5.16 0.30
N LEU A 144 19.24 6.09 0.10
CA LEU A 144 19.52 7.44 -0.36
C LEU A 144 19.81 8.31 0.86
N LYS A 145 20.68 9.30 0.69
CA LYS A 145 20.85 10.30 1.74
C LYS A 145 19.55 11.08 1.85
N LEU A 146 19.19 11.42 3.07
CA LEU A 146 18.00 12.23 3.36
C LEU A 146 17.96 13.52 2.51
N GLN A 147 19.11 14.17 2.32
CA GLN A 147 19.24 15.36 1.49
C GLN A 147 18.84 15.13 0.02
N ASP A 148 19.18 13.96 -0.55
CA ASP A 148 18.82 13.63 -1.93
C ASP A 148 17.29 13.44 -2.05
N VAL A 149 16.66 12.84 -1.04
CA VAL A 149 15.21 12.67 -0.96
C VAL A 149 14.51 14.02 -0.80
N GLU A 150 15.01 14.90 0.07
CA GLU A 150 14.50 16.26 0.24
C GLU A 150 14.57 17.07 -1.06
N GLN A 151 15.71 16.97 -1.77
CA GLN A 151 15.90 17.64 -3.04
C GLN A 151 14.92 17.12 -4.09
N ALA A 152 14.77 15.79 -4.22
CA ALA A 152 13.81 15.19 -5.15
C ALA A 152 12.37 15.63 -4.85
N ILE A 153 11.96 15.63 -3.58
CA ILE A 153 10.63 16.11 -3.17
C ILE A 153 10.44 17.60 -3.52
N SER A 154 11.49 18.41 -3.32
CA SER A 154 11.45 19.84 -3.65
C SER A 154 11.38 20.12 -5.15
N LEU A 155 11.96 19.25 -5.98
CA LEU A 155 11.88 19.31 -7.44
C LEU A 155 10.47 18.93 -7.93
N ILE A 156 9.94 17.77 -7.50
CA ILE A 156 8.61 17.34 -7.96
C ILE A 156 7.48 18.28 -7.50
N ARG A 157 7.67 19.04 -6.40
CA ARG A 157 6.74 20.10 -5.97
C ARG A 157 6.58 21.21 -7.00
N GLN A 158 7.56 21.39 -7.89
CA GLN A 158 7.55 22.41 -8.95
C GLN A 158 6.96 21.87 -10.26
N HIS A 159 6.79 20.55 -10.40
CA HIS A 159 6.21 19.94 -11.59
C HIS A 159 4.71 20.21 -11.66
N ASP A 160 4.17 20.21 -12.89
CA ASP A 160 2.73 20.27 -13.08
C ASP A 160 2.08 18.95 -12.67
N VAL A 161 1.30 18.98 -11.58
CA VAL A 161 0.53 17.82 -11.10
C VAL A 161 -0.41 17.27 -12.16
N SER A 162 -0.87 18.10 -13.11
CA SER A 162 -1.72 17.65 -14.22
C SER A 162 -0.99 16.73 -15.20
N ALA A 163 0.34 16.73 -15.21
CA ALA A 163 1.21 15.87 -16.01
C ALA A 163 1.66 14.60 -15.27
N MET A 164 1.63 14.59 -13.93
CA MET A 164 2.04 13.42 -13.13
C MET A 164 1.11 12.23 -13.35
N ARG A 165 1.67 11.08 -13.74
CA ARG A 165 0.92 9.81 -13.93
C ARG A 165 1.47 8.74 -12.99
N PRO A 166 0.66 7.82 -12.46
CA PRO A 166 1.19 6.62 -11.83
C PRO A 166 1.88 5.73 -12.88
N ALA A 167 2.81 4.88 -12.45
CA ALA A 167 3.32 3.82 -13.31
C ALA A 167 2.24 2.73 -13.47
N VAL A 168 2.10 2.21 -14.68
CA VAL A 168 1.17 1.11 -15.00
C VAL A 168 2.01 -0.08 -15.46
N ASP A 169 1.80 -1.22 -14.83
CA ASP A 169 2.43 -2.50 -15.20
C ASP A 169 1.66 -3.14 -16.36
N GLU A 170 2.36 -3.83 -17.27
CA GLU A 170 1.76 -4.62 -18.34
C GLU A 170 0.73 -5.64 -17.81
N ALA A 171 1.00 -6.24 -16.65
CA ALA A 171 0.04 -7.16 -16.02
C ALA A 171 -1.30 -6.50 -15.66
N ALA A 172 -1.30 -5.19 -15.39
CA ALA A 172 -2.53 -4.42 -15.15
C ALA A 172 -3.31 -4.17 -16.44
N ILE A 173 -2.63 -4.11 -17.58
CA ILE A 173 -3.23 -4.00 -18.91
C ILE A 173 -3.90 -5.33 -19.28
N ASP A 174 -3.21 -6.45 -19.09
CA ASP A 174 -3.75 -7.79 -19.36
C ASP A 174 -5.02 -8.09 -18.55
N GLY A 175 -5.11 -7.54 -17.33
CA GLY A 175 -6.28 -7.66 -16.46
C GLY A 175 -7.50 -6.83 -16.91
N LEU A 176 -7.37 -5.96 -17.92
CA LEU A 176 -8.49 -5.19 -18.45
C LEU A 176 -9.46 -6.09 -19.22
N LYS A 177 -10.75 -5.86 -19.00
CA LYS A 177 -11.77 -6.40 -19.91
C LYS A 177 -11.53 -5.83 -21.30
N PHE A 178 -11.43 -6.71 -22.30
CA PHE A 178 -11.16 -6.37 -23.70
C PHE A 178 -9.76 -5.80 -23.98
N SER A 179 -8.75 -6.14 -23.16
CA SER A 179 -7.34 -5.79 -23.41
C SER A 179 -6.86 -6.20 -24.81
N GLU A 180 -7.27 -7.38 -25.30
CA GLU A 180 -6.98 -7.88 -26.65
C GLU A 180 -7.53 -7.00 -27.79
N CYS A 181 -8.53 -6.17 -27.51
CA CYS A 181 -9.18 -5.29 -28.49
C CYS A 181 -8.69 -3.84 -28.43
N LEU A 182 -7.74 -3.52 -27.55
CA LEU A 182 -7.26 -2.16 -27.31
C LEU A 182 -5.74 -2.10 -27.56
N PRO A 183 -5.25 -1.19 -28.42
CA PRO A 183 -3.82 -0.94 -28.53
C PRO A 183 -3.19 -0.65 -27.17
N VAL A 184 -2.02 -1.24 -26.89
CA VAL A 184 -1.34 -1.17 -25.60
C VAL A 184 -1.15 0.27 -25.13
N ASP A 185 -0.76 1.18 -26.04
CA ASP A 185 -0.55 2.59 -25.70
C ASP A 185 -1.82 3.28 -25.19
N LEU A 186 -2.98 2.99 -25.79
CA LEU A 186 -4.27 3.54 -25.36
C LEU A 186 -4.72 2.92 -24.04
N ALA A 187 -4.44 1.64 -23.82
CA ALA A 187 -4.75 0.95 -22.57
C ALA A 187 -3.93 1.54 -21.41
N THR A 188 -2.63 1.76 -21.65
CA THR A 188 -1.72 2.42 -20.72
C THR A 188 -2.18 3.83 -20.40
N GLU A 189 -2.41 4.69 -21.41
CA GLU A 189 -2.85 6.07 -21.18
C GLU A 189 -4.17 6.12 -20.39
N MET A 190 -5.13 5.26 -20.75
CA MET A 190 -6.40 5.18 -20.04
C MET A 190 -6.21 4.79 -18.57
N LEU A 191 -5.40 3.78 -18.28
CA LEU A 191 -5.12 3.34 -16.91
C LEU A 191 -4.38 4.41 -16.11
N GLU A 192 -3.36 5.01 -16.70
CA GLU A 192 -2.60 6.11 -16.11
C GLU A 192 -3.56 7.22 -15.68
N ARG A 193 -4.43 7.69 -16.59
CA ARG A 193 -5.45 8.72 -16.31
C ARG A 193 -6.46 8.27 -15.26
N ARG A 194 -6.98 7.05 -15.36
CA ARG A 194 -7.98 6.50 -14.42
C ARG A 194 -7.45 6.39 -12.99
N LEU A 195 -6.16 6.13 -12.86
CA LEU A 195 -5.48 5.97 -11.58
C LEU A 195 -4.94 7.28 -11.02
N GLN A 196 -5.04 8.41 -11.73
CA GLN A 196 -4.69 9.71 -11.17
C GLN A 196 -5.63 10.11 -10.03
N ASP A 197 -5.07 10.86 -9.07
CA ASP A 197 -5.83 11.64 -8.11
C ASP A 197 -5.17 13.01 -7.96
N LEU A 198 -5.47 13.91 -8.90
CA LEU A 198 -4.84 15.23 -8.99
C LEU A 198 -5.06 16.07 -7.72
N GLN A 199 -6.22 15.94 -7.08
CA GLN A 199 -6.52 16.69 -5.87
C GLN A 199 -5.71 16.19 -4.68
N ALA A 200 -5.63 14.87 -4.51
CA ALA A 200 -4.82 14.27 -3.45
C ALA A 200 -3.32 14.55 -3.65
N THR A 201 -2.81 14.40 -4.88
CA THR A 201 -1.39 14.69 -5.19
C THR A 201 -1.03 16.13 -4.88
N ARG A 202 -1.85 17.11 -5.28
CA ARG A 202 -1.65 18.53 -4.93
C ARG A 202 -1.63 18.75 -3.42
N ARG A 203 -2.56 18.11 -2.69
CA ARG A 203 -2.63 18.25 -1.23
C ARG A 203 -1.37 17.71 -0.54
N VAL A 204 -0.92 16.52 -0.92
CA VAL A 204 0.30 15.92 -0.37
C VAL A 204 1.52 16.79 -0.64
N LEU A 205 1.67 17.30 -1.87
CA LEU A 205 2.80 18.16 -2.23
C LEU A 205 2.78 19.52 -1.51
N ALA A 206 1.59 20.04 -1.20
CA ALA A 206 1.42 21.30 -0.47
C ALA A 206 1.64 21.17 1.05
N GLU A 207 1.54 19.96 1.63
CA GLU A 207 1.81 19.75 3.04
C GLU A 207 3.29 19.97 3.36
N HIS A 208 3.57 20.64 4.48
CA HIS A 208 4.92 20.74 5.02
C HIS A 208 5.48 19.34 5.31
N MET A 209 6.77 19.13 5.06
CA MET A 209 7.44 17.86 5.36
C MET A 209 8.32 18.05 6.59
N ARG A 210 8.16 17.19 7.60
CA ARG A 210 9.05 17.10 8.75
C ARG A 210 10.01 15.94 8.57
N ILE A 211 11.20 16.08 9.13
CA ILE A 211 12.23 15.05 9.09
C ILE A 211 12.37 14.48 10.49
N ILE A 212 12.39 13.16 10.58
CA ILE A 212 12.60 12.45 11.84
C ILE A 212 13.66 11.37 11.58
N VAL A 213 14.68 11.34 12.44
CA VAL A 213 15.68 10.28 12.44
C VAL A 213 15.28 9.31 13.54
N GLN A 214 15.07 8.04 13.19
CA GLN A 214 14.73 7.04 14.18
C GLN A 214 16.01 6.63 14.92
N GLU A 215 16.17 7.08 16.16
CA GLU A 215 17.23 6.59 17.05
C GLU A 215 16.96 5.13 17.43
N VAL A 216 18.04 4.34 17.51
CA VAL A 216 18.03 2.89 17.81
C VAL A 216 17.60 2.63 19.25
#